data_AF-A0A928YTE6-F1
#
_entry.id   AF-A0A928YTE6-F1
#
_cell.length_a   1.000
_cell.length_b   1.000
_cell.length_c   1.000
_cell.angle_alpha   90.00
_cell.angle_beta   90.00
_cell.angle_gamma   90.00
#
_symmetry.space_group_name_H-M   'P 1'
#
loop_
_entity.id
_entity.type
_entity.pdbx_description
1 polymer ?
#
loop_
_entity_poly.entity_id
_entity_poly.type
_entity_poly.pdbx_seq_one_letter_code
_entity_poly.pdbx_strand_id
1 'polypeptide(L)'
;MKPTKTKREIRNELQEQIDAFLHQGGAVAEIPRGISGREDTSAPLRHVFIGPPSEDRTLVSDVVAAIESRKKPAPHRPTHKPRPKKKIILDDFGQPLRWEWVEE
;
A
#
# COMPACT_ATOMS: atom_id res chain seq x y z
N MET A 1 -35.18 4.24 18.02
CA MET A 1 -34.80 5.34 17.11
C MET A 1 -35.16 6.65 17.77
N LYS A 2 -34.28 7.66 17.75
CA LYS A 2 -34.70 9.02 18.14
C LYS A 2 -35.77 9.48 17.13
N PRO A 3 -36.89 10.06 17.58
CA PRO A 3 -37.91 10.56 16.69
C PRO A 3 -37.33 11.66 15.79
N THR A 4 -37.68 11.63 14.51
CA THR A 4 -37.23 12.66 13.55
C THR A 4 -37.88 13.99 13.91
N LYS A 5 -37.05 15.02 14.15
CA LYS A 5 -37.54 16.36 14.49
C LYS A 5 -38.38 16.94 13.36
N THR A 6 -39.45 17.64 13.70
CA THR A 6 -40.27 18.37 12.72
C THR A 6 -39.57 19.65 12.25
N LYS A 7 -39.97 20.18 11.08
CA LYS A 7 -39.44 21.48 10.59
C LYS A 7 -39.69 22.64 11.56
N ARG A 8 -40.71 22.55 12.41
CA ARG A 8 -41.01 23.57 13.42
C ARG A 8 -40.03 23.47 14.59
N GLU A 9 -39.79 22.26 15.09
CA GLU A 9 -38.81 22.03 16.16
C GLU A 9 -37.40 22.48 15.76
N ILE A 10 -36.98 22.15 14.53
CA ILE A 10 -35.66 22.56 14.01
C ILE A 10 -35.53 24.10 13.97
N ARG A 11 -36.60 24.82 13.59
CA ARG A 11 -36.59 26.29 13.58
C ARG A 11 -36.49 26.88 14.98
N ASN A 12 -37.20 26.31 15.94
CA ASN A 12 -37.16 26.78 17.32
C ASN A 12 -35.76 26.56 17.93
N GLU A 13 -35.18 25.38 17.73
CA GLU A 13 -33.83 25.07 18.21
C GLU A 13 -32.78 26.00 17.59
N LEU A 14 -32.89 26.31 16.29
CA LEU A 14 -31.99 27.26 15.63
C LEU A 14 -32.15 28.67 16.23
N GLN A 15 -33.37 29.11 16.51
CA GLN A 15 -33.62 30.40 17.14
C GLN A 15 -32.98 30.47 18.54
N GLU A 16 -33.16 29.44 19.35
CA GLU A 16 -32.55 29.34 20.69
C GLU A 16 -31.01 29.39 20.62
N GLN A 17 -30.41 28.72 19.64
CA GLN A 17 -28.95 28.76 19.42
C GLN A 17 -28.46 30.16 19.02
N ILE A 18 -29.22 30.87 18.17
CA ILE A 18 -28.91 32.24 17.76
C ILE A 18 -29.00 33.18 18.98
N ASP A 19 -30.08 33.08 19.76
CA ASP A 19 -30.29 33.94 20.91
C ASP A 19 -29.20 33.70 21.97
N ALA A 20 -28.84 32.45 22.23
CA ALA A 20 -27.74 32.10 23.13
C ALA A 20 -26.40 32.68 22.66
N PHE A 21 -26.12 32.61 21.35
CA PHE A 21 -24.91 33.18 20.76
C PHE A 21 -24.86 34.71 20.93
N LEU A 22 -25.97 35.40 20.69
CA LEU A 22 -26.07 36.84 20.88
C LEU A 22 -25.91 37.24 22.36
N HIS A 23 -26.53 36.48 23.28
CA HIS A 23 -26.42 36.72 24.72
C HIS A 23 -25.00 36.49 25.27
N GLN A 24 -24.24 35.54 24.73
CA GLN A 24 -22.85 35.27 25.12
C GLN A 24 -21.83 36.24 24.50
N GLY A 25 -22.28 37.25 23.75
CA GLY A 25 -21.40 38.28 23.17
C GLY A 25 -20.80 37.88 21.81
N GLY A 26 -21.36 36.88 21.12
CA GLY A 26 -21.02 36.57 19.74
C GLY A 26 -19.69 35.84 19.52
N ALA A 27 -19.15 35.19 20.55
CA ALA A 27 -17.94 34.37 20.40
C ALA A 27 -18.27 32.98 19.82
N VAL A 28 -17.60 32.58 18.75
CA VAL A 28 -17.72 31.25 18.16
C VAL A 28 -16.67 30.33 18.76
N ALA A 29 -17.10 29.18 19.30
CA ALA A 29 -16.18 28.16 19.81
C ALA A 29 -15.44 27.45 18.66
N GLU A 30 -14.11 27.38 18.76
CA GLU A 30 -13.31 26.56 17.85
C GLU A 30 -13.27 25.11 18.35
N ILE A 31 -13.90 24.21 17.60
CA ILE A 31 -13.95 22.78 17.94
C ILE A 31 -12.91 22.05 17.08
N PRO A 32 -12.04 21.20 17.68
CA PRO A 32 -11.09 20.40 16.92
C PRO A 32 -11.76 19.49 15.89
N ARG A 33 -11.07 19.26 14.77
CA ARG A 33 -11.57 18.39 13.70
C ARG A 33 -11.81 16.96 14.22
N GLY A 34 -12.88 16.33 13.75
CA GLY A 34 -13.25 14.96 14.13
C GLY A 34 -14.04 14.84 15.43
N ILE A 35 -14.26 15.96 16.12
CA ILE A 35 -15.12 16.06 17.31
C ILE A 35 -16.47 16.69 16.94
N SER A 36 -16.47 17.72 16.09
CA SER A 36 -17.67 18.43 15.66
C SER A 36 -18.72 17.50 15.05
N GLY A 37 -19.97 17.61 15.51
CA GLY A 37 -21.11 16.83 14.99
C GLY A 37 -21.30 15.44 15.62
N ARG A 38 -20.51 15.09 16.64
CA ARG A 38 -20.68 13.85 17.40
C ARG A 38 -21.52 14.12 18.64
N GLU A 39 -22.57 13.33 18.84
CA GLU A 39 -23.32 13.36 20.11
C GLU A 39 -22.50 12.78 21.27
N ASP A 40 -21.61 11.84 20.98
CA ASP A 40 -20.70 11.22 21.94
C ASP A 40 -19.29 11.13 21.34
N THR A 41 -18.34 11.75 22.03
CA THR A 41 -16.92 11.82 21.67
C THR A 41 -16.10 10.69 22.31
N SER A 42 -16.67 9.96 23.28
CA SER A 42 -16.01 8.86 23.99
C SER A 42 -16.00 7.56 23.19
N ALA A 43 -17.00 7.35 22.34
CA ALA A 43 -17.07 6.16 21.49
C ALA A 43 -16.15 6.30 20.25
N PRO A 44 -15.73 5.21 19.58
CA PRO A 44 -15.13 5.29 18.25
C PRO A 44 -16.15 5.77 17.20
N LEU A 45 -15.66 6.30 16.07
CA LEU A 45 -16.53 6.66 14.95
C LEU A 45 -17.27 5.41 14.46
N ARG A 46 -18.59 5.50 14.31
CA ARG A 46 -19.38 4.40 13.73
C ARG A 46 -18.95 4.23 12.29
N HIS A 47 -18.45 3.04 11.95
CA HIS A 47 -18.07 2.71 10.59
C HIS A 47 -19.32 2.68 9.72
N VAL A 48 -19.50 3.69 8.86
CA VAL A 48 -20.69 3.80 7.98
C VAL A 48 -20.64 2.74 6.88
N PHE A 49 -19.44 2.28 6.51
CA PHE A 49 -19.24 1.31 5.45
C PHE A 49 -19.08 -0.10 6.02
N ILE A 50 -20.16 -0.78 6.34
CA ILE A 50 -20.07 -2.23 6.46
C ILE A 50 -19.86 -2.72 5.02
N GLY A 51 -18.60 -2.99 4.65
CA GLY A 51 -18.27 -3.57 3.36
C GLY A 51 -19.06 -4.87 3.16
N PRO A 52 -19.27 -5.31 1.90
CA PRO A 52 -19.89 -6.59 1.66
C PRO A 52 -19.15 -7.68 2.47
N PRO A 53 -19.86 -8.70 3.00
CA PRO A 53 -19.20 -9.82 3.65
C PRO A 53 -18.13 -10.39 2.72
N SER A 54 -17.05 -10.91 3.29
CA SER A 54 -15.98 -11.52 2.49
C SER A 54 -16.59 -12.57 1.55
N GLU A 55 -16.46 -12.37 0.25
CA GLU A 55 -16.89 -13.34 -0.75
C GLU A 55 -15.93 -14.53 -0.75
N ASP A 56 -16.47 -15.74 -0.86
CA ASP A 56 -15.67 -16.95 -1.11
C ASP A 56 -15.12 -16.89 -2.53
N ARG A 57 -13.87 -16.45 -2.66
CA ARG A 57 -13.14 -16.38 -3.93
C ARG A 57 -12.19 -17.56 -4.03
N THR A 58 -12.25 -18.29 -5.14
CA THR A 58 -11.25 -19.30 -5.46
C THR A 58 -9.92 -18.62 -5.78
N LEU A 59 -8.90 -18.86 -4.97
CA LEU A 59 -7.55 -18.36 -5.24
C LEU A 59 -6.99 -19.08 -6.47
N VAL A 60 -6.55 -18.32 -7.47
CA VAL A 60 -5.94 -18.86 -8.70
C VAL A 60 -4.48 -18.42 -8.78
N SER A 61 -3.70 -18.78 -7.75
CA SER A 61 -2.29 -18.39 -7.60
C SER A 61 -1.45 -18.78 -8.82
N ASP A 62 -1.73 -19.95 -9.41
CA ASP A 62 -0.94 -20.50 -10.52
C ASP A 62 -1.11 -19.68 -11.80
N VAL A 63 -2.33 -19.21 -12.07
CA VAL A 63 -2.62 -18.34 -13.22
C VAL A 63 -1.98 -16.96 -13.02
N VAL A 64 -2.03 -16.42 -11.80
CA VAL A 64 -1.35 -15.16 -11.47
C VAL A 64 0.15 -15.30 -11.64
N ALA A 65 0.75 -16.38 -11.14
CA ALA A 65 2.17 -16.66 -11.30
C ALA A 65 2.58 -16.79 -12.79
N ALA A 66 1.76 -17.45 -13.60
CA ALA A 66 2.01 -17.59 -15.03
C ALA A 66 1.90 -16.25 -15.80
N ILE A 67 1.00 -15.36 -15.39
CA ILE A 67 0.89 -14.01 -15.96
C ILE A 67 2.12 -13.18 -15.57
N GLU A 68 2.51 -13.21 -14.30
CA GLU A 68 3.69 -12.50 -13.79
C GLU A 68 4.99 -12.98 -14.46
N SER A 69 5.13 -14.29 -14.71
CA SER A 69 6.30 -14.82 -15.40
C SER A 69 6.40 -14.36 -16.85
N ARG A 70 5.27 -14.12 -17.53
CA ARG A 70 5.24 -13.59 -18.92
C ARG A 70 5.56 -12.11 -18.98
N LYS A 71 5.22 -11.35 -17.92
CA LYS A 71 5.48 -9.91 -17.83
C LYS A 71 6.96 -9.59 -17.63
N LYS A 72 7.69 -10.48 -16.94
CA LYS A 72 9.10 -10.26 -16.63
C LYS A 72 9.95 -10.52 -17.89
N PRO A 73 10.86 -9.61 -18.27
CA PRO A 73 11.79 -9.89 -19.35
C PRO A 73 12.62 -11.12 -18.99
N ALA A 74 12.96 -11.93 -19.99
CA ALA A 74 13.79 -13.11 -19.79
C ALA A 74 15.08 -12.69 -19.05
N PRO A 75 15.47 -13.39 -17.97
CA PRO A 75 16.68 -13.05 -17.24
C PRO A 75 17.85 -13.10 -18.22
N HIS A 76 18.63 -12.01 -18.29
CA HIS A 76 19.84 -11.97 -19.08
C HIS A 76 20.79 -13.03 -18.54
N ARG A 77 20.88 -14.17 -19.24
CA ARG A 77 21.91 -15.17 -18.96
C ARG A 77 23.22 -14.56 -19.44
N PRO A 78 24.20 -14.29 -18.56
CA PRO A 78 25.49 -13.84 -19.00
C PRO A 78 26.06 -14.92 -19.91
N THR A 79 26.37 -14.55 -21.16
CA THR A 79 27.11 -15.42 -22.06
C THR A 79 28.53 -15.52 -21.50
N HIS A 80 28.87 -16.67 -20.92
CA HIS A 80 30.22 -16.89 -20.43
C HIS A 80 31.16 -16.98 -21.64
N LYS A 81 31.88 -15.89 -21.91
CA LYS A 81 32.97 -15.92 -22.88
C LYS A 81 34.12 -16.71 -22.27
N PRO A 82 34.66 -17.74 -22.94
CA PRO A 82 35.82 -18.43 -22.44
C PRO A 82 36.98 -17.44 -22.26
N ARG A 83 37.66 -17.53 -21.12
CA ARG A 83 38.84 -16.71 -20.84
C ARG A 83 40.07 -17.56 -21.13
N PRO A 84 41.11 -16.99 -21.76
CA PRO A 84 42.32 -17.74 -22.03
C PRO A 84 42.91 -18.28 -20.73
N LYS A 85 43.27 -19.57 -20.73
CA LYS A 85 43.91 -20.24 -19.58
C LYS A 85 45.40 -20.40 -19.86
N LYS A 86 46.24 -20.21 -18.83
CA LYS A 86 47.68 -20.54 -18.94
C LYS A 86 47.83 -22.06 -18.93
N LYS A 87 48.36 -22.61 -20.01
CA LYS A 87 48.74 -24.02 -20.11
C LYS A 87 50.26 -24.11 -20.13
N ILE A 88 50.83 -24.97 -19.30
CA ILE A 88 52.26 -25.24 -19.29
C ILE A 88 52.56 -26.27 -20.40
N ILE A 89 53.53 -25.96 -21.24
CA ILE A 89 54.05 -26.88 -22.25
C ILE A 89 55.22 -27.62 -21.63
N LEU A 90 55.18 -28.94 -21.72
CA LEU A 90 56.21 -29.84 -21.21
C LEU A 90 57.02 -30.38 -22.39
N ASP A 91 58.34 -30.50 -22.21
CA ASP A 91 59.25 -31.15 -23.16
C ASP A 91 59.08 -32.68 -23.15
N ASP A 92 59.74 -33.40 -24.06
CA ASP A 92 59.68 -34.87 -24.20
C ASP A 92 60.09 -35.63 -22.91
N PHE A 93 60.78 -34.95 -22.00
CA PHE A 93 61.16 -35.44 -20.67
C PHE A 93 60.26 -34.92 -19.53
N GLY A 94 59.13 -34.27 -19.84
CA GLY A 94 58.17 -33.76 -18.86
C GLY A 94 58.61 -32.48 -18.13
N GLN A 95 59.69 -31.84 -18.57
CA GLN A 95 60.20 -30.61 -17.97
C GLN A 95 59.43 -29.39 -18.48
N PRO A 96 59.13 -28.39 -17.62
CA PRO A 96 58.38 -27.21 -18.01
C PRO A 96 59.21 -26.31 -18.94
N LEU A 97 58.75 -26.15 -20.19
CA LEU A 97 59.45 -25.37 -21.20
C LEU A 97 58.94 -23.92 -21.25
N ARG A 98 57.63 -23.73 -21.44
CA ARG A 98 57.01 -22.39 -21.50
C ARG A 98 55.52 -22.42 -21.17
N TRP A 99 55.00 -21.24 -20.84
CA TRP A 99 53.56 -21.02 -20.66
C TRP A 99 52.95 -20.48 -21.95
N GLU A 100 51.80 -21.03 -22.33
CA GLU A 100 51.01 -20.55 -23.47
C GLU A 100 49.59 -20.23 -23.00
N TRP A 101 49.03 -19.15 -23.53
CA TRP A 101 47.63 -18.80 -23.31
C TRP A 101 46.78 -19.49 -24.36
N VAL A 102 45.85 -20.34 -23.94
CA VAL A 102 44.94 -21.07 -24.83
C VAL A 102 43.52 -20.57 -24.59
N GLU A 103 42.85 -20.13 -25.65
CA GLU A 103 41.40 -19.89 -25.69
C GLU A 103 40.71 -21.22 -26.00
N GLU A 104 39.79 -21.65 -25.14
CA GLU A 104 39.00 -22.90 -25.27
C GLU A 104 37.57 -22.58 -25.68
#